data_AF-A0A9P8W8J7-F1
#
_entry.id   AF-A0A9P8W8J7-F1
#
_cell.length_a   1.000
_cell.length_b   1.000
_cell.length_c   1.000
_cell.angle_alpha   90.00
_cell.angle_beta   90.00
_cell.angle_gamma   90.00
#
_symmetry.space_group_name_H-M   'P 1'
#
loop_
_entity.id
_entity.type
_entity.pdbx_description
1 polymer ?
#
loop_
_entity_poly.entity_id
_entity_poly.type
_entity_poly.pdbx_seq_one_letter_code
_entity_poly.pdbx_strand_id
1 'polypeptide(L)'
;MDFSIRFSEKVSLCEQIIEYSFTSKTLCANALNTAGDYNSVYVLDGSFKRMPKNDCLAVYGDCAANFVLCGLWLEQGDNNTVRLEKAD
;
A
#
# COMPACT_ATOMS: atom_id res chain seq x y z
N MET A 1 15.88 7.93 -12.79
CA MET A 1 14.88 8.81 -12.15
C MET A 1 15.56 9.47 -10.98
N ASP A 2 15.67 10.79 -10.95
CA ASP A 2 16.17 11.49 -9.76
C ASP A 2 14.98 11.67 -8.81
N PHE A 3 14.71 10.65 -8.01
CA PHE A 3 13.63 10.67 -7.06
C PHE A 3 14.14 11.34 -5.79
N SER A 4 13.44 12.35 -5.23
CA SER A 4 14.00 13.12 -4.11
C SER A 4 14.53 12.18 -3.02
N ILE A 5 15.73 12.48 -2.51
CA ILE A 5 16.45 11.66 -1.50
C ILE A 5 15.49 11.24 -0.37
N ARG A 6 14.64 12.18 0.08
CA ARG A 6 13.69 12.00 1.18
C ARG A 6 12.71 10.84 1.01
N PHE A 7 12.19 10.63 -0.20
CA PHE A 7 11.27 9.52 -0.48
C PHE A 7 12.01 8.29 -1.00
N SER A 8 13.13 8.47 -1.71
CA SER A 8 13.89 7.34 -2.26
C SER A 8 14.37 6.38 -1.18
N GLU A 9 14.95 6.90 -0.10
CA GLU A 9 15.45 6.06 1.01
C GLU A 9 14.32 5.29 1.70
N LYS A 10 13.18 5.97 1.95
CA LYS A 10 12.03 5.36 2.60
C LYS A 10 11.37 4.30 1.73
N VAL A 11 11.28 4.53 0.43
CA VAL A 11 10.76 3.53 -0.51
C VAL A 11 11.70 2.32 -0.53
N SER A 12 13.00 2.53 -0.69
CA SER A 12 13.99 1.43 -0.67
C SER A 12 13.93 0.62 0.63
N LEU A 13 13.81 1.30 1.78
CA LEU A 13 13.68 0.64 3.08
C LEU A 13 12.36 -0.16 3.17
N CYS A 14 11.25 0.41 2.68
CA CYS A 14 9.97 -0.28 2.64
C CYS A 14 10.09 -1.58 1.84
N GLU A 15 10.63 -1.51 0.62
CA GLU A 15 10.81 -2.68 -0.25
C GLU A 15 11.68 -3.77 0.35
N GLN A 16 12.71 -3.40 1.10
CA GLN A 16 13.54 -4.35 1.84
C GLN A 16 12.74 -5.03 2.96
N ILE A 17 11.95 -4.28 3.73
CA ILE A 17 11.18 -4.82 4.87
C ILE A 17 10.10 -5.79 4.41
N ILE A 18 9.39 -5.47 3.32
CA ILE A 18 8.28 -6.31 2.82
C ILE A 18 8.72 -7.30 1.74
N GLU A 19 10.03 -7.35 1.44
CA GLU A 19 10.63 -8.18 0.38
C GLU A 19 9.90 -8.08 -0.97
N TYR A 20 9.39 -6.88 -1.29
CA TYR A 20 8.59 -6.62 -2.47
C TYR A 20 9.10 -5.38 -3.19
N SER A 21 9.38 -5.52 -4.49
CA SER A 21 9.80 -4.40 -5.35
C SER A 21 8.60 -3.79 -6.06
N PHE A 22 8.31 -2.51 -5.75
CA PHE A 22 7.24 -1.77 -6.41
C PHE A 22 7.62 -1.46 -7.87
N THR A 23 6.69 -1.75 -8.78
CA THR A 23 6.77 -1.32 -10.19
C THR A 23 6.83 0.20 -10.30
N SER A 24 6.12 0.91 -9.41
CA SER A 24 6.08 2.37 -9.38
C SER A 24 6.48 2.90 -8.01
N LYS A 25 7.70 3.43 -7.92
CA LYS A 25 8.24 4.04 -6.69
C LYS A 25 7.47 5.30 -6.29
N THR A 26 6.88 6.01 -7.26
CA THR A 26 6.07 7.22 -7.02
C THR A 26 4.79 6.89 -6.26
N LEU A 27 4.16 5.74 -6.53
CA LEU A 27 2.97 5.29 -5.79
C LEU A 27 3.31 4.95 -4.33
N CYS A 28 4.40 4.24 -4.09
CA CYS A 28 4.87 3.96 -2.74
C CYS A 28 5.16 5.26 -1.97
N ALA A 29 5.87 6.21 -2.59
CA ALA A 29 6.13 7.49 -1.94
C ALA A 29 4.87 8.33 -1.69
N ASN A 30 3.89 8.29 -2.60
CA ASN A 30 2.59 8.92 -2.37
C ASN A 30 1.92 8.29 -1.15
N ALA A 31 1.89 6.95 -1.07
CA ALA A 31 1.32 6.24 0.07
C ALA A 31 2.01 6.62 1.41
N LEU A 32 3.33 6.88 1.37
CA LEU A 32 4.12 7.31 2.54
C LEU A 32 3.93 8.80 2.91
N ASN A 33 3.28 9.61 2.06
CA ASN A 33 3.11 11.04 2.31
C ASN A 33 1.80 11.35 3.06
N THR A 34 1.87 11.40 4.39
CA THR A 34 0.72 11.67 5.26
C THR A 34 0.39 13.15 5.44
N ALA A 35 1.37 14.04 5.25
CA ALA A 35 1.27 15.44 5.65
C ALA A 35 0.81 16.39 4.52
N GLY A 36 0.94 15.99 3.24
CA GLY A 36 0.54 16.83 2.11
C GLY A 36 1.20 18.21 2.07
N ASP A 37 2.34 18.42 2.73
CA ASP A 37 3.03 19.71 2.86
C ASP A 37 3.60 20.20 1.50
N TYR A 38 3.86 21.51 1.39
CA TYR A 38 4.63 22.14 0.31
C TYR A 38 6.03 21.54 0.14
N ASN A 39 6.63 21.00 1.20
CA ASN A 39 7.93 20.32 1.13
C ASN A 39 7.86 18.88 0.61
N SER A 40 6.67 18.34 0.35
CA SER A 40 6.49 17.03 -0.24
C SER A 40 6.64 17.16 -1.77
N VAL A 41 7.88 17.23 -2.26
CA VAL A 41 8.21 17.34 -3.69
C VAL A 41 9.11 16.19 -4.14
N TYR A 42 9.00 15.82 -5.41
CA TYR A 42 9.86 14.86 -6.09
C TYR A 42 10.25 15.39 -7.47
N VAL A 43 11.37 14.93 -8.02
CA VAL A 43 11.79 15.29 -9.37
C VAL A 43 11.32 14.22 -10.35
N LEU A 44 10.64 14.64 -11.40
CA LEU A 44 10.23 13.80 -12.53
C LEU A 44 10.62 14.52 -13.81
N ASP A 45 11.46 13.88 -14.61
CA ASP A 45 11.95 14.42 -15.89
C ASP A 45 12.58 15.82 -15.73
N GLY A 46 13.34 16.04 -14.65
CA GLY A 46 13.98 17.32 -14.34
C GLY A 46 13.04 18.40 -13.79
N SER A 47 11.74 18.12 -13.69
CA SER A 47 10.74 19.03 -13.12
C SER A 47 10.41 18.68 -11.67
N PHE A 48 10.33 19.70 -10.81
CA PHE A 48 9.81 19.53 -9.45
C PHE A 48 8.30 19.38 -9.48
N LYS A 49 7.81 18.25 -8.97
CA LYS A 49 6.38 17.98 -8.81
C LYS A 49 6.05 17.79 -7.34
N ARG A 50 4.87 18.24 -6.93
CA ARG A 50 4.35 18.00 -5.58
C ARG A 50 3.88 16.55 -5.47
N MET A 51 4.30 15.86 -4.42
CA MET A 51 3.79 14.56 -4.03
C MET A 51 2.40 14.76 -3.41
N PRO A 52 1.34 14.12 -3.93
CA PRO A 52 0.03 14.16 -3.33
C PRO A 52 0.05 13.59 -1.91
N LYS A 53 -0.92 13.98 -1.08
CA LYS A 53 -1.19 13.30 0.19
C LYS A 53 -1.80 11.93 -0.09
N ASN A 54 -1.54 10.97 0.78
CA ASN A 54 -1.97 9.59 0.62
C ASN A 54 -3.48 9.32 0.73
N ASP A 55 -4.32 10.34 0.92
CA ASP A 55 -5.76 10.19 1.22
C ASP A 55 -6.49 9.24 0.25
N CYS A 56 -6.31 9.43 -1.07
CA CYS A 56 -6.94 8.54 -2.05
C CYS A 56 -6.42 7.10 -1.97
N LEU A 57 -5.10 6.93 -1.79
CA LEU A 57 -4.49 5.60 -1.70
C LEU A 57 -4.89 4.86 -0.42
N ALA A 58 -5.11 5.60 0.68
CA ALA A 58 -5.63 5.02 1.91
C ALA A 58 -7.03 4.41 1.69
N VAL A 59 -7.94 5.17 1.06
CA VAL A 59 -9.29 4.67 0.73
C VAL A 59 -9.25 3.45 -0.19
N TYR A 60 -8.41 3.49 -1.23
CA TYR A 60 -8.24 2.33 -2.12
C TYR A 60 -7.68 1.11 -1.38
N GLY A 61 -6.72 1.33 -0.47
CA GLY A 61 -6.15 0.29 0.38
C GLY A 61 -7.20 -0.37 1.27
N ASP A 62 -8.06 0.43 1.92
CA ASP A 62 -9.14 -0.08 2.76
C ASP A 62 -10.12 -0.93 1.95
N CYS A 63 -10.53 -0.47 0.77
CA CYS A 63 -11.42 -1.23 -0.11
C CYS A 63 -10.79 -2.56 -0.56
N ALA A 64 -9.53 -2.54 -0.98
CA ALA A 64 -8.82 -3.73 -1.42
C ALA A 64 -8.63 -4.74 -0.28
N ALA A 65 -8.22 -4.26 0.90
CA ALA A 65 -8.05 -5.10 2.09
C ALA A 65 -9.39 -5.72 2.50
N ASN A 66 -10.47 -4.95 2.53
CA ASN A 66 -11.79 -5.46 2.88
C ASN A 66 -12.25 -6.56 1.91
N PHE A 67 -12.09 -6.34 0.60
CA PHE A 67 -12.45 -7.34 -0.41
C PHE A 67 -11.66 -8.65 -0.23
N VAL A 68 -10.34 -8.57 -0.07
CA VAL A 68 -9.48 -9.75 0.11
C VAL A 68 -9.80 -10.48 1.41
N LEU A 69 -9.93 -9.76 2.52
CA LEU A 69 -10.21 -10.36 3.83
C LEU A 69 -11.60 -11.01 3.87
N CYS A 70 -12.62 -10.38 3.28
CA CYS A 70 -13.95 -10.99 3.17
C CYS A 70 -13.94 -12.27 2.31
N GLY A 71 -13.19 -12.28 1.20
CA GLY A 71 -13.02 -13.47 0.38
C GLY A 71 -12.34 -14.61 1.14
N LEU A 72 -11.23 -14.31 1.82
CA LEU A 72 -10.54 -15.27 2.67
C LEU A 72 -11.44 -15.82 3.78
N TRP A 73 -12.23 -14.95 4.43
CA TRP A 73 -13.18 -15.39 5.44
C TRP A 73 -14.20 -16.37 4.85
N LEU A 74 -14.79 -16.06 3.70
CA LEU A 74 -15.78 -16.93 3.07
C LEU A 74 -15.17 -18.31 2.75
N GLU A 75 -14.01 -18.31 2.10
CA GLU A 75 -13.34 -19.55 1.67
C GLU A 75 -12.82 -20.39 2.85
N GLN A 76 -12.29 -19.76 3.90
CA GLN A 76 -11.74 -20.46 5.07
C GLN A 76 -12.78 -20.77 6.14
N GLY A 77 -13.82 -19.95 6.25
CA GLY A 77 -14.93 -20.13 7.18
C GLY A 77 -15.82 -21.32 6.81
N ASP A 78 -16.03 -21.55 5.50
CA ASP A 78 -16.74 -22.75 4.99
C ASP A 78 -15.95 -24.05 5.27
N ASN A 79 -14.61 -24.00 5.28
CA ASN A 79 -13.78 -25.16 5.56
C ASN A 79 -13.81 -25.62 7.04
N ASN A 80 -14.27 -24.76 7.96
CA ASN A 80 -14.40 -25.10 9.39
C ASN A 80 -15.83 -25.45 9.83
N THR A 81 -16.84 -25.25 8.99
CA THR A 81 -18.25 -25.52 9.34
C THR A 81 -18.67 -26.98 9.12
N VAL A 82 -17.86 -27.81 8.45
CA VAL A 82 -18.18 -29.24 8.22
C VAL A 82 -17.79 -30.16 9.40
N ARG A 83 -17.21 -29.64 10.50
CA ARG A 83 -16.73 -30.47 11.63
C ARG A 83 -17.60 -30.46 12.89
N LEU A 84 -18.74 -29.77 12.90
CA LEU A 84 -19.61 -29.72 14.08
C LEU A 84 -20.99 -30.38 13.91
N GLU A 85 -21.29 -30.99 12.76
CA GLU A 85 -22.52 -31.77 12.57
C GLU A 85 -22.20 -33.26 12.43
N LYS A 86 -21.89 -33.93 13.54
CA LYS A 86 -22.14 -35.37 13.81
C LYS A 86 -21.61 -35.74 15.20
N ALA A 87 -22.39 -35.37 16.21
CA ALA A 87 -22.33 -35.97 17.52
C ALA A 87 -23.76 -35.98 18.09
N ASP A 88 -24.58 -36.90 17.57
CA ASP A 88 -25.79 -37.44 18.21
C ASP A 88 -26.02 -38.86 17.65
#